data_AF-A0A855XL75-F1
#
_entry.id   AF-A0A855XL75-F1
#
_cell.length_a   1.000
_cell.length_b   1.000
_cell.length_c   1.000
_cell.angle_alpha   90.00
_cell.angle_beta   90.00
_cell.angle_gamma   90.00
#
_symmetry.space_group_name_H-M   'P 1'
#
loop_
_entity.id
_entity.type
_entity.pdbx_description
1 polymer ?
#
loop_
_entity_poly.entity_id
_entity_poly.type
_entity_poly.pdbx_seq_one_letter_code
_entity_poly.pdbx_strand_id
1 'polypeptide(L)'
;MMRDRQAVTTSLQVARVFNKKHKHVIEAINNKINSAENSAQYKNMFVEGTYTDASGKANKMYYMNRDGFTFIAFGFTGAKADQFKLKYIDA
;
A
#
# COMPACT_ATOMS: atom_id res chain seq x y z
N MET A 1 18.35 -2.37 4.82
CA MET A 1 18.20 -2.14 3.38
C MET A 1 17.56 -3.36 2.77
N MET A 2 16.39 -3.23 2.13
CA MET A 2 15.70 -4.34 1.47
C MET A 2 16.51 -4.79 0.25
N ARG A 3 17.32 -5.83 0.40
CA ARG A 3 17.93 -6.55 -0.71
C ARG A 3 16.97 -7.67 -1.11
N ASP A 4 16.68 -7.72 -2.41
CA ASP A 4 15.91 -8.75 -3.14
C ASP A 4 14.37 -8.73 -3.08
N ARG A 5 13.76 -7.69 -2.48
CA ARG A 5 12.30 -7.42 -2.54
C ARG A 5 12.06 -5.96 -2.90
N GLN A 6 12.21 -5.65 -4.19
CA GLN A 6 12.07 -4.28 -4.69
C GLN A 6 10.72 -3.70 -4.26
N ALA A 7 10.72 -2.55 -3.59
CA ALA A 7 9.51 -1.81 -3.35
C ALA A 7 8.88 -1.52 -4.72
N VAL A 8 7.71 -2.12 -4.98
CA VAL A 8 7.04 -2.02 -6.27
C VAL A 8 6.26 -0.72 -6.34
N THR A 9 5.80 -0.20 -5.20
CA THR A 9 4.99 1.00 -5.14
C THR A 9 5.00 1.65 -3.75
N THR A 10 4.32 2.78 -3.64
CA THR A 10 4.13 3.53 -2.39
C THR A 10 2.65 3.71 -2.08
N SER A 11 2.31 3.94 -0.81
CA SER A 11 0.93 4.26 -0.41
C SER A 11 0.38 5.51 -1.11
N LEU A 12 1.24 6.45 -1.53
CA LEU A 12 0.86 7.59 -2.36
C LEU A 12 0.44 7.17 -3.76
N GLN A 13 1.23 6.32 -4.41
CA GLN A 13 0.92 5.86 -5.76
C GLN A 13 -0.36 5.01 -5.77
N VAL A 14 -0.53 4.15 -4.76
CA VAL A 14 -1.77 3.40 -4.54
C VAL A 14 -2.96 4.35 -4.39
N ALA A 15 -2.84 5.39 -3.57
CA ALA A 15 -3.91 6.39 -3.41
C ALA A 15 -4.32 7.01 -4.75
N ARG A 16 -3.35 7.39 -5.60
CA ARG A 16 -3.62 7.94 -6.95
C ARG A 16 -4.32 6.94 -7.86
N VAL A 17 -3.79 5.71 -7.96
CA VAL A 17 -4.30 4.69 -8.90
C VAL A 17 -5.74 4.28 -8.59
N PHE A 18 -6.08 4.12 -7.30
CA PHE A 18 -7.41 3.71 -6.88
C PHE A 18 -8.34 4.90 -6.57
N ASN A 19 -7.91 6.14 -6.88
CA ASN A 19 -8.65 7.37 -6.60
C ASN A 19 -9.13 7.45 -5.14
N LYS A 20 -8.23 7.17 -4.19
CA LYS A 20 -8.47 7.22 -2.75
C LYS A 20 -7.66 8.35 -2.11
N LYS A 21 -8.15 8.88 -0.98
CA LYS A 21 -7.35 9.81 -0.16
C LYS A 21 -6.17 9.05 0.45
N HIS A 22 -4.97 9.63 0.41
CA HIS A 22 -3.76 9.01 0.97
C HIS A 22 -3.93 8.57 2.42
N LYS A 23 -4.61 9.39 3.25
CA LYS A 23 -4.92 9.06 4.63
C LYS A 23 -5.66 7.71 4.79
N HIS A 24 -6.59 7.38 3.90
CA HIS A 24 -7.35 6.12 3.98
C HIS A 24 -6.47 4.91 3.60
N VAL A 25 -5.50 5.10 2.72
CA VAL A 25 -4.53 4.04 2.38
C VAL A 25 -3.60 3.78 3.57
N ILE A 26 -3.11 4.84 4.24
CA ILE A 26 -2.32 4.71 5.46
C ILE A 26 -3.09 3.99 6.56
N GLU A 27 -4.35 4.38 6.78
CA GLU A 27 -5.23 3.76 7.76
C GLU A 27 -5.46 2.27 7.47
N ALA A 28 -5.73 1.91 6.21
CA ALA A 28 -5.88 0.52 5.80
C ALA A 28 -4.62 -0.31 6.11
N ILE A 29 -3.43 0.24 5.83
CA ILE A 29 -2.16 -0.43 6.13
C ILE A 29 -1.97 -0.60 7.64
N ASN A 30 -2.19 0.46 8.42
CA ASN A 30 -2.06 0.43 9.88
C ASN A 30 -3.02 -0.60 10.50
N ASN A 31 -4.27 -0.62 10.08
CA ASN A 31 -5.27 -1.56 10.57
C ASN A 31 -4.85 -3.01 10.32
N LYS A 32 -4.19 -3.28 9.19
CA LYS A 32 -3.65 -4.61 8.89
C LYS A 32 -2.43 -4.93 9.74
N ILE A 33 -1.44 -4.05 9.81
CA ILE A 33 -0.22 -4.24 10.63
C ILE A 33 -0.57 -4.47 12.10
N ASN A 34 -1.56 -3.75 12.63
CA ASN A 34 -1.99 -3.82 14.01
C ASN A 34 -2.94 -4.99 14.32
N SER A 35 -3.38 -5.75 13.30
CA SER A 35 -4.12 -6.98 13.55
C SER A 35 -3.17 -8.06 14.09
N ALA A 36 -3.47 -8.57 15.28
CA ALA A 36 -2.56 -9.39 16.08
C ALA A 36 -2.13 -10.70 15.38
N GLU A 37 -2.96 -11.24 14.49
CA GLU A 37 -2.80 -12.59 13.97
C GLU A 37 -1.66 -12.75 12.94
N ASN A 38 -1.12 -11.68 12.36
CA ASN A 38 -0.14 -11.81 11.25
C ASN A 38 0.95 -10.71 11.21
N SER A 39 1.22 -10.06 12.35
CA SER A 39 2.10 -8.86 12.42
C SER A 39 3.50 -9.08 11.82
N ALA A 40 4.10 -10.26 11.96
CA ALA A 40 5.41 -10.59 11.41
C ALA A 40 5.43 -10.67 9.88
N GLN A 41 4.34 -11.17 9.26
CA GLN A 41 4.21 -11.22 7.80
C GLN A 41 4.04 -9.82 7.22
N TYR A 42 3.26 -8.96 7.88
CA TYR A 42 3.03 -7.59 7.41
C TYR A 42 4.29 -6.71 7.48
N LYS A 43 5.14 -6.89 8.49
CA LYS A 43 6.43 -6.18 8.60
C LYS A 43 7.36 -6.44 7.40
N ASN A 44 7.21 -7.58 6.73
CA ASN A 44 7.97 -7.91 5.52
C ASN A 44 7.39 -7.32 4.23
N MET A 45 6.15 -6.82 4.29
CA MET A 45 5.40 -6.28 3.15
C MET A 45 5.41 -4.75 3.11
N PHE A 46 5.51 -4.10 4.27
CA PHE A 46 5.41 -2.65 4.42
C PHE A 46 6.63 -2.07 5.13
N VAL A 47 7.21 -1.01 4.56
CA VAL A 47 8.29 -0.25 5.18
C VAL A 47 7.90 1.21 5.29
N GLU A 48 8.02 1.78 6.48
CA GLU A 48 7.73 3.19 6.71
C GLU A 48 8.72 4.09 5.99
N GLY A 49 8.21 5.21 5.47
CA GLY A 49 9.00 6.27 4.86
C GLY A 49 8.30 7.60 5.00
N THR A 50 8.93 8.64 4.46
CA THR A 50 8.40 9.99 4.43
C THR A 50 8.47 10.57 3.03
N TYR A 51 7.60 11.53 2.75
CA TYR A 51 7.66 12.36 1.56
C TYR A 51 7.40 13.81 1.92
N THR A 52 7.95 14.73 1.13
CA THR A 52 7.66 16.15 1.25
C THR A 52 6.52 16.50 0.31
N ASP A 53 5.45 17.10 0.84
CA ASP A 53 4.35 17.59 0.01
C ASP A 53 4.67 18.96 -0.63
N ALA A 54 3.74 19.45 -1.46
CA ALA A 54 3.91 20.73 -2.14
C ALA A 54 3.99 21.95 -1.19
N SER A 55 3.56 21.80 0.07
CA SER A 55 3.70 22.84 1.10
C SER A 55 5.07 22.82 1.80
N GLY A 56 5.94 21.86 1.46
CA GLY A 56 7.21 21.64 2.14
C GLY A 56 7.09 20.80 3.41
N LYS A 57 5.90 20.29 3.74
CA LYS A 57 5.67 19.49 4.94
C LYS A 57 6.06 18.03 4.69
N ALA A 58 6.84 17.46 5.62
CA ALA A 58 7.12 16.04 5.65
C ALA A 58 5.91 15.25 6.16
N ASN A 59 5.46 14.27 5.39
CA ASN A 59 4.31 13.41 5.68
C ASN A 59 4.70 11.93 5.61
N LYS A 60 4.05 11.11 6.43
CA LYS A 60 4.27 9.65 6.46
C LYS A 60 3.80 8.99 5.17
N MET A 61 4.54 8.00 4.68
CA MET A 61 4.10 7.06 3.66
C MET A 61 4.63 5.64 3.93
N TYR A 62 4.16 4.67 3.15
CA TYR A 62 4.66 3.29 3.18
C TYR A 62 5.21 2.92 1.80
N TYR A 63 6.39 2.32 1.77
CA TYR A 63 6.87 1.50 0.68
C TYR A 63 6.30 0.10 0.82
N MET A 64 5.96 -0.52 -0.31
CA MET A 64 5.38 -1.86 -0.32
C MET A 64 5.91 -2.71 -1.48
N ASN A 65 6.16 -3.97 -1.18
CA ASN A 65 6.48 -4.98 -2.19
C ASN A 65 5.19 -5.47 -2.89
N ARG A 66 5.31 -6.42 -3.82
CA ARG A 66 4.18 -6.97 -4.58
C ARG A 66 3.07 -7.52 -3.67
N ASP A 67 3.45 -8.24 -2.60
CA ASP A 67 2.48 -8.89 -1.70
C ASP A 67 1.72 -7.85 -0.88
N GLY A 68 2.43 -6.86 -0.32
CA GLY A 68 1.82 -5.76 0.43
C GLY A 68 0.88 -4.92 -0.43
N PHE A 69 1.27 -4.63 -1.67
CA PHE A 69 0.40 -3.97 -2.63
C PHE A 69 -0.87 -4.79 -2.91
N THR A 70 -0.70 -6.07 -3.25
CA THR A 70 -1.79 -6.99 -3.58
C THR A 70 -2.78 -7.07 -2.42
N PHE A 71 -2.28 -7.30 -1.21
CA PHE A 71 -3.09 -7.43 0.00
C PHE A 71 -3.97 -6.20 0.27
N ILE A 72 -3.43 -4.99 0.07
CA ILE A 72 -4.19 -3.74 0.22
C ILE A 72 -5.17 -3.53 -0.94
N ALA A 73 -4.73 -3.76 -2.18
CA ALA A 73 -5.55 -3.57 -3.38
C ALA A 73 -6.81 -4.46 -3.39
N PHE A 74 -6.71 -5.70 -2.91
CA PHE A 74 -7.85 -6.62 -2.79
C PHE A 74 -8.90 -6.13 -1.78
N GLY A 75 -8.48 -5.43 -0.72
CA GLY A 75 -9.38 -4.82 0.26
C GLY A 75 -10.10 -3.56 -0.24
N PHE A 76 -9.77 -3.07 -1.45
CA PHE A 76 -10.40 -1.90 -2.04
C PHE A 76 -11.60 -2.24 -2.91
N THR A 77 -12.52 -1.30 -2.98
CA THR A 77 -13.73 -1.32 -3.81
C THR A 77 -13.71 -0.18 -4.84
N GLY A 78 -14.51 -0.34 -5.91
CA GLY A 78 -14.70 0.61 -7.00
C GLY A 78 -14.11 0.13 -8.34
N ALA A 79 -14.51 0.76 -9.44
CA ALA A 79 -14.20 0.30 -10.80
C ALA A 79 -12.70 0.05 -11.08
N LYS A 80 -11.80 0.86 -10.51
CA LYS A 80 -10.34 0.65 -10.62
C LYS A 80 -9.87 -0.59 -9.85
N ALA A 81 -10.47 -0.86 -8.68
CA ALA A 81 -10.20 -2.07 -7.92
C ALA A 81 -10.72 -3.32 -8.66
N ASP A 82 -11.91 -3.23 -9.27
CA ASP A 82 -12.48 -4.34 -10.02
C ASP A 82 -11.65 -4.64 -11.28
N GLN A 83 -11.24 -3.60 -12.01
CA GLN A 83 -10.32 -3.75 -13.15
C GLN A 83 -8.99 -4.40 -12.74
N PHE A 84 -8.45 -4.02 -11.57
CA PHE A 84 -7.23 -4.63 -11.05
C PHE A 84 -7.44 -6.11 -10.73
N LYS A 85 -8.56 -6.46 -10.07
CA LYS A 85 -8.90 -7.85 -9.73
C LYS A 85 -9.07 -8.71 -10.98
N LEU A 86 -9.75 -8.21 -12.01
CA LEU A 86 -9.89 -8.91 -13.29
C LEU A 86 -8.52 -9.17 -13.95
N LYS A 87 -7.66 -8.16 -14.03
CA LYS A 87 -6.29 -8.32 -14.55
C LYS A 87 -5.45 -9.31 -13.75
N TYR A 88 -5.69 -9.44 -12.46
CA TYR A 88 -5.01 -10.43 -11.62
C TYR A 88 -5.50 -11.85 -11.88
N ILE A 89 -6.80 -12.02 -12.18
CA ILE A 89 -7.40 -13.33 -12.52
C ILE A 89 -6.90 -13.81 -13.90
N ASP A 90 -6.70 -12.89 -14.84
CA ASP A 90 -6.27 -13.19 -16.21
C ASP A 90 -4.75 -13.44 -16.37
N ALA A 91 -3.96 -13.24 -15.31
CA ALA A 91 -2.48 -13.28 -15.34
C ALA A 91 -1.90 -14.58 -14.75
#